data_AF-A0A357CXP4-F1
#
_entry.id   AF-A0A357CXP4-F1
#
_cell.length_a   1.000
_cell.length_b   1.000
_cell.length_c   1.000
_cell.angle_alpha   90.00
_cell.angle_beta   90.00
_cell.angle_gamma   90.00
#
_symmetry.space_group_name_H-M   'P 1'
#
loop_
_entity.id
_entity.type
_entity.pdbx_description
1 polymer ?
#
loop_
_entity_poly.entity_id
_entity_poly.type
_entity_poly.pdbx_seq_one_letter_code
_entity_poly.pdbx_strand_id
1 'polypeptide(L)'
;MKKGGEIVMTLVIMAAGMGNRYGGLKQIDPLGPNGEFIIDYSIYDAVMAGCDRVVFIIKEENYDIFRETVGKRVESRIKVEYAFQRMDDLPTGTPPDGRVKPWGTTQAVLACRDIVKDSFMVINADDFYGREAFA
;
A
#
# COMPACT_ATOMS: atom_id res chain seq x y z
N MET A 1 -5.84 -17.49 25.35
CA MET A 1 -5.75 -18.63 24.40
C MET A 1 -6.54 -18.25 23.17
N LYS A 2 -5.88 -17.91 22.05
CA LYS A 2 -6.54 -17.66 20.76
C LYS A 2 -7.08 -18.99 20.24
N LYS A 3 -8.39 -19.08 19.98
CA LYS A 3 -9.02 -20.26 19.36
C LYS A 3 -8.45 -20.42 17.94
N GLY A 4 -8.08 -21.65 17.58
CA GLY A 4 -7.71 -22.14 16.25
C GLY A 4 -7.25 -21.13 15.20
N GLY A 5 -5.92 -21.02 15.01
CA GLY A 5 -5.24 -20.73 13.74
C GLY A 5 -5.90 -19.78 12.75
N GLU A 6 -6.39 -18.61 13.19
CA GLU A 6 -6.85 -17.56 12.28
C GLU A 6 -5.63 -17.07 11.48
N ILE A 7 -5.60 -17.38 10.19
CA ILE A 7 -4.56 -16.91 9.27
C ILE A 7 -4.80 -15.42 9.10
N VAL A 8 -3.99 -14.60 9.77
CA VAL A 8 -3.92 -13.16 9.56
C VAL A 8 -3.10 -12.94 8.29
N MET A 9 -3.75 -12.42 7.24
CA MET A 9 -3.11 -12.12 5.96
C MET A 9 -3.15 -10.61 5.71
N THR A 10 -1.97 -10.04 5.48
CA THR A 10 -1.83 -8.60 5.24
C THR A 10 -1.63 -8.32 3.76
N LEU A 11 -2.41 -7.38 3.22
CA LEU A 11 -2.17 -6.82 1.89
C LEU A 11 -1.25 -5.60 1.99
N VAL A 12 -0.05 -5.67 1.40
CA VAL A 12 0.86 -4.53 1.27
C VAL A 12 0.68 -3.93 -0.12
N ILE A 13 0.39 -2.63 -0.18
CA ILE A 13 0.17 -1.91 -1.43
C ILE A 13 1.24 -0.85 -1.64
N MET A 14 2.01 -0.99 -2.72
CA MET A 14 3.08 -0.06 -3.09
C MET A 14 2.54 1.16 -3.83
N ALA A 15 2.51 2.30 -3.13
CA ALA A 15 1.85 3.51 -3.59
C ALA A 15 2.81 4.75 -3.56
N ALA A 16 4.05 4.60 -3.08
CA ALA A 16 5.04 5.69 -3.00
C ALA A 16 5.50 6.26 -4.36
N GLY A 17 5.19 5.59 -5.47
CA GLY A 17 5.46 6.05 -6.84
C GLY A 17 4.46 7.08 -7.39
N MET A 18 3.36 7.35 -6.66
CA MET A 18 2.33 8.29 -7.11
C MET A 18 2.88 9.72 -7.24
N GLY A 19 2.91 10.25 -8.47
CA GLY A 19 3.18 11.67 -8.73
C GLY A 19 3.95 11.96 -10.02
N ASN A 20 5.05 11.24 -10.30
CA ASN A 20 6.00 11.70 -11.33
C ASN A 20 5.79 11.14 -12.74
N ARG A 21 5.18 9.96 -12.90
CA ARG A 21 5.07 9.33 -14.23
C ARG A 21 3.95 9.91 -15.08
N TYR A 22 3.00 10.61 -14.46
CA TYR A 22 1.75 11.02 -15.11
C TYR A 22 1.18 12.40 -14.70
N GLY A 23 1.92 13.21 -13.92
CA GLY A 23 1.50 14.59 -13.60
C GLY A 23 0.43 14.73 -12.50
N GLY A 24 0.32 13.75 -11.60
CA GLY A 24 -0.67 13.74 -10.52
C GLY A 24 -0.84 12.36 -9.87
N LEU A 25 -1.73 12.27 -8.88
CA LEU A 25 -2.11 11.01 -8.21
C LEU A 25 -3.14 10.24 -9.07
N LYS A 26 -2.77 9.66 -10.22
CA LYS A 26 -3.76 8.93 -11.07
C LYS A 26 -4.45 7.75 -10.39
N GLN A 27 -3.89 7.24 -9.29
CA GLN A 27 -4.50 6.16 -8.49
C GLN A 27 -5.73 6.62 -7.70
N ILE A 28 -5.95 7.94 -7.57
CA ILE A 28 -7.20 8.52 -7.06
C ILE A 28 -8.10 9.06 -8.19
N ASP A 29 -7.81 8.71 -9.45
CA ASP A 29 -8.74 8.99 -10.54
C ASP A 29 -9.87 7.94 -10.50
N PRO A 30 -11.14 8.37 -10.46
CA PRO A 30 -12.28 7.46 -10.49
C PRO A 30 -12.32 6.70 -11.82
N LEU A 31 -12.47 5.38 -11.73
CA LEU A 31 -12.43 4.44 -12.87
C LEU A 31 -13.72 3.63 -12.97
N GLY A 32 -14.29 3.25 -11.81
CA GLY A 32 -15.54 2.49 -11.73
C GLY A 32 -16.81 3.34 -11.93
N PRO A 33 -17.95 2.70 -12.17
CA PRO A 33 -19.22 3.38 -12.45
C PRO A 33 -19.73 4.23 -11.28
N ASN A 34 -19.27 4.00 -10.04
CA ASN A 34 -19.61 4.80 -8.86
C ASN A 34 -18.41 5.58 -8.33
N GLY A 35 -17.39 5.76 -9.16
CA GLY A 35 -16.17 6.49 -8.82
C GLY A 35 -15.20 5.69 -7.96
N GLU A 36 -15.19 4.36 -8.11
CA GLU A 36 -14.18 3.48 -7.51
C GLU A 36 -12.81 3.73 -8.13
N PHE A 37 -11.77 3.71 -7.30
CA PHE A 37 -10.39 3.70 -7.73
C PHE A 37 -9.94 2.28 -8.04
N ILE A 38 -8.89 2.12 -8.85
CA ILE A 38 -8.35 0.78 -9.15
C ILE A 38 -7.95 0.02 -7.88
N ILE A 39 -7.43 0.73 -6.88
CA ILE A 39 -7.03 0.19 -5.58
C ILE A 39 -8.22 -0.34 -4.76
N ASP A 40 -9.42 0.22 -4.95
CA ASP A 40 -10.63 -0.22 -4.25
C ASP A 40 -10.97 -1.67 -4.65
N TYR A 41 -10.79 -2.04 -5.92
CA TYR A 41 -11.03 -3.40 -6.41
C TYR A 41 -10.05 -4.41 -5.81
N SER A 42 -8.76 -4.09 -5.79
CA SER A 42 -7.73 -4.96 -5.19
C SER A 42 -7.97 -5.19 -3.70
N ILE A 43 -8.37 -4.15 -2.96
CA ILE A 43 -8.69 -4.27 -1.54
C ILE A 43 -9.98 -5.10 -1.35
N TYR A 44 -11.00 -4.86 -2.17
CA TYR A 44 -12.23 -5.65 -2.13
C TYR A 44 -11.96 -7.14 -2.34
N ASP A 45 -11.21 -7.49 -3.39
CA ASP A 45 -10.88 -8.88 -3.70
C ASP A 45 -10.02 -9.52 -2.61
N ALA A 46 -9.05 -8.79 -2.06
CA ALA A 46 -8.22 -9.27 -0.94
C ALA A 46 -9.04 -9.50 0.34
N VAL A 47 -9.98 -8.60 0.67
CA VAL A 47 -10.92 -8.80 1.80
C VAL A 47 -11.76 -10.05 1.57
N MET A 48 -12.28 -10.24 0.36
CA MET A 48 -13.06 -11.43 0.01
C MET A 48 -12.24 -12.73 0.07
N ALA A 49 -10.92 -12.65 -0.07
CA ALA A 49 -9.98 -13.75 0.11
C ALA A 49 -9.51 -13.95 1.56
N GLY A 50 -9.95 -13.11 2.50
CA GLY A 50 -9.65 -13.24 3.93
C GLY A 50 -8.51 -12.36 4.44
N CYS A 51 -8.07 -11.35 3.67
CA CYS A 51 -7.20 -10.31 4.21
C CYS A 51 -7.97 -9.47 5.24
N ASP A 52 -7.39 -9.28 6.42
CA ASP A 52 -7.99 -8.52 7.52
C ASP A 52 -7.29 -7.17 7.77
N ARG A 53 -6.16 -6.96 7.09
CA ARG A 53 -5.36 -5.74 7.16
C ARG A 53 -4.77 -5.34 5.82
N VAL A 54 -4.70 -4.03 5.58
CA VAL A 54 -3.93 -3.41 4.50
C VAL A 54 -2.87 -2.46 5.05
N VAL A 55 -1.68 -2.47 4.42
CA VAL A 55 -0.58 -1.54 4.68
C VAL A 55 -0.24 -0.79 3.40
N PHE A 56 -0.41 0.52 3.39
CA PHE A 56 -0.03 1.36 2.26
C PHE A 56 1.40 1.86 2.42
N ILE A 57 2.27 1.58 1.44
CA ILE A 57 3.59 2.20 1.37
C ILE A 57 3.46 3.49 0.57
N ILE A 58 3.64 4.63 1.20
CA ILE A 58 3.53 5.96 0.58
C ILE A 58 4.77 6.80 0.84
N LYS A 59 4.83 7.96 0.19
CA LYS A 59 5.72 9.05 0.61
C LYS A 59 5.08 9.80 1.77
N GLU A 60 5.89 10.20 2.73
CA GLU A 60 5.42 10.90 3.93
C GLU A 60 4.76 12.24 3.59
N GLU A 61 5.29 12.97 2.59
CA GLU A 61 4.67 14.22 2.11
C GLU A 61 3.25 14.04 1.54
N ASN A 62 2.85 12.81 1.19
CA ASN A 62 1.56 12.48 0.61
C ASN A 62 0.57 11.89 1.64
N TYR A 63 0.95 11.80 2.93
CA TYR A 63 0.14 11.13 3.94
C TYR A 63 -1.28 11.72 4.07
N ASP A 64 -1.39 13.03 4.28
CA ASP A 64 -2.67 13.67 4.54
C ASP A 64 -3.62 13.52 3.34
N ILE A 65 -3.13 13.82 2.13
CA ILE A 65 -3.95 13.69 0.91
C ILE A 65 -4.37 12.24 0.66
N PHE A 66 -3.48 11.28 0.90
CA PHE A 66 -3.79 9.87 0.68
C PHE A 66 -4.78 9.33 1.71
N ARG A 67 -4.62 9.72 2.98
CA ARG A 67 -5.55 9.34 4.05
C ARG A 67 -6.94 9.94 3.83
N GLU A 68 -7.00 11.21 3.44
CA GLU A 68 -8.28 11.91 3.19
C GLU A 68 -9.01 11.39 1.94
N THR A 69 -8.32 10.67 1.04
CA THR A 69 -8.90 10.11 -0.20
C THR A 69 -9.09 8.60 -0.09
N VAL A 70 -8.02 7.82 -0.31
CA VAL A 70 -8.05 6.35 -0.29
C VAL A 70 -8.29 5.83 1.13
N GLY A 71 -7.57 6.38 2.12
CA GLY A 71 -7.65 5.94 3.51
C GLY A 71 -9.08 5.94 4.04
N LYS A 72 -9.76 7.09 3.96
CA LYS A 72 -11.16 7.25 4.43
C LYS A 72 -12.15 6.27 3.81
N ARG A 73 -11.95 5.88 2.54
CA ARG A 73 -12.81 4.90 1.86
C ARG A 73 -12.65 3.50 2.44
N VAL A 74 -11.41 3.15 2.81
CA VAL A 74 -11.00 1.80 3.20
C VAL A 74 -11.05 1.56 4.70
N GLU A 75 -10.74 2.57 5.52
CA GLU A 75 -10.65 2.49 7.00
C GLU A 75 -11.96 1.99 7.66
N SER A 76 -13.11 2.19 7.01
CA SER A 76 -14.41 1.69 7.51
C SER A 76 -14.65 0.19 7.28
N ARG A 77 -13.79 -0.48 6.49
CA ARG A 77 -14.00 -1.85 5.99
C ARG A 77 -12.94 -2.85 6.45
N ILE A 78 -11.70 -2.40 6.61
CA ILE A 78 -10.53 -3.24 6.94
C ILE A 78 -9.55 -2.43 7.78
N LYS A 79 -8.71 -3.09 8.58
CA LYS A 79 -7.66 -2.39 9.32
C LYS A 79 -6.66 -1.77 8.33
N VAL A 80 -6.39 -0.47 8.47
CA VAL A 80 -5.44 0.28 7.63
C VAL A 80 -4.23 0.71 8.46
N GLU A 81 -3.03 0.50 7.93
CA GLU A 81 -1.79 1.07 8.45
C GLU A 81 -0.97 1.68 7.31
N TYR A 82 0.01 2.52 7.67
CA TYR A 82 0.83 3.26 6.71
C TYR A 82 2.32 3.02 6.98
N ALA A 83 3.06 2.72 5.91
CA ALA A 83 4.51 2.66 5.91
C ALA A 83 5.06 3.77 5.01
N PHE A 84 6.22 4.32 5.37
CA PHE A 84 6.81 5.46 4.66
C PHE A 84 8.10 5.06 3.98
N GLN A 85 8.13 5.17 2.65
CA GLN A 85 9.35 4.97 1.87
C GLN A 85 10.25 6.21 1.98
N ARG A 86 11.10 6.26 3.00
CA ARG A 86 12.03 7.38 3.22
C ARG A 86 13.36 7.18 2.49
N MET A 87 14.00 8.28 2.09
CA MET A 87 15.29 8.24 1.41
C MET A 87 16.45 7.85 2.34
N ASP A 88 16.35 8.22 3.61
CA ASP A 88 17.31 7.98 4.68
C ASP A 88 17.08 6.66 5.43
N ASP A 89 16.04 5.91 5.08
CA ASP A 89 15.76 4.59 5.63
C ASP A 89 16.69 3.53 5.02
N LEU A 90 17.93 3.54 5.49
CA LEU A 90 19.03 2.69 5.07
C LEU A 90 19.53 1.85 6.25
N PRO A 91 19.94 0.59 6.03
CA PRO A 91 20.50 -0.25 7.08
C PRO A 91 21.81 0.33 7.65
N THR A 92 22.58 1.03 6.82
CA THR A 92 23.85 1.67 7.19
C THR A 92 24.11 2.88 6.30
N GLY A 93 24.78 3.90 6.83
CA GLY A 93 25.25 5.06 6.08
C GLY A 93 24.17 6.10 5.82
N THR A 94 24.45 7.04 4.92
CA THR A 94 23.55 8.13 4.53
C THR A 94 23.31 8.12 3.01
N PRO A 95 22.19 8.70 2.53
CA PRO A 95 21.97 8.85 1.10
C PRO A 95 23.11 9.64 0.44
N PRO A 96 23.50 9.31 -0.81
CA PRO A 96 24.41 10.14 -1.58
C PRO A 96 23.85 11.55 -1.79
N ASP A 97 24.73 12.55 -1.74
CA ASP A 97 24.35 13.94 -1.99
C ASP A 97 23.61 14.09 -3.33
N GLY A 98 22.50 14.83 -3.30
CA GLY A 98 21.69 15.11 -4.49
C GLY A 98 20.81 13.95 -4.98
N ARG A 99 20.75 12.82 -4.27
CA ARG A 99 19.83 11.74 -4.65
C ARG A 99 18.37 12.14 -4.42
N VAL A 100 17.61 12.20 -5.51
CA VAL A 100 16.16 12.47 -5.50
C VAL A 100 15.30 11.27 -5.93
N LYS A 101 15.91 10.26 -6.57
CA LYS A 101 15.20 9.06 -7.02
C LYS A 101 15.08 8.04 -5.87
N PRO A 102 13.89 7.47 -5.63
CA PRO A 102 13.70 6.40 -4.64
C PRO A 102 14.65 5.21 -4.83
N TRP A 103 14.83 4.41 -3.78
CA TRP A 103 15.71 3.23 -3.79
C TRP A 103 15.13 2.03 -4.55
N GLY A 104 13.83 2.05 -4.84
CA GLY A 104 13.13 1.01 -5.62
C GLY A 104 12.09 0.26 -4.80
N THR A 105 11.42 -0.72 -5.42
CA THR A 105 10.31 -1.47 -4.84
C THR A 105 10.73 -2.33 -3.65
N THR A 106 11.90 -2.97 -3.71
CA THR A 106 12.40 -3.76 -2.56
C THR A 106 12.59 -2.91 -1.31
N GLN A 107 13.09 -1.67 -1.44
CA GLN A 107 13.22 -0.77 -0.31
C GLN A 107 11.86 -0.21 0.15
N ALA A 108 10.89 -0.06 -0.76
CA ALA A 108 9.52 0.24 -0.38
C ALA A 108 8.94 -0.86 0.52
N VAL A 109 9.13 -2.14 0.17
CA VAL A 109 8.71 -3.27 1.02
C VAL A 109 9.47 -3.30 2.34
N LEU A 110 10.77 -2.99 2.35
CA LEU A 110 11.58 -2.89 3.57
C LEU A 110 11.05 -1.84 4.57
N ALA A 111 10.39 -0.78 4.10
CA ALA A 111 9.76 0.22 4.95
C ALA A 111 8.64 -0.38 5.85
N CYS A 112 8.10 -1.55 5.50
CA CYS A 112 7.09 -2.25 6.29
C CYS A 112 7.66 -3.14 7.40
N ARG A 113 9.00 -3.28 7.49
CA ARG A 113 9.65 -4.31 8.33
C ARG A 113 9.24 -4.29 9.81
N ASP A 114 8.86 -3.12 10.34
CA ASP A 114 8.48 -2.95 11.75
C ASP A 114 6.96 -3.02 11.98
N ILE A 115 6.17 -3.03 10.91
CA ILE A 115 4.71 -3.00 10.91
C ILE A 115 4.11 -4.37 10.54
N VAL A 116 4.73 -5.07 9.58
CA VAL A 116 4.27 -6.36 9.06
C VAL A 116 5.16 -7.47 9.63
N LYS A 117 4.59 -8.36 10.45
CA LYS A 117 5.30 -9.44 11.18
C LYS A 117 4.72 -10.84 10.90
N ASP A 118 3.76 -10.88 10.00
CA ASP A 118 2.81 -11.93 9.67
C ASP A 118 2.83 -12.15 8.15
N SER A 119 2.15 -13.18 7.65
CA SER A 119 2.10 -13.45 6.21
C SER A 119 1.50 -12.28 5.45
N PHE A 120 2.08 -11.94 4.29
CA PHE A 120 1.64 -10.81 3.50
C PHE A 120 1.79 -11.04 2.00
N MET A 121 0.97 -10.32 1.23
CA MET A 121 1.05 -10.18 -0.22
C MET A 121 1.50 -8.76 -0.56
N VAL A 122 2.22 -8.58 -1.66
CA VAL A 122 2.64 -7.25 -2.14
C VAL A 122 2.08 -7.02 -3.53
N ILE A 123 1.41 -5.89 -3.73
CA ILE A 123 0.86 -5.48 -5.03
C ILE A 123 1.22 -4.03 -5.37
N ASN A 124 1.15 -3.69 -6.65
CA ASN A 124 1.17 -2.31 -7.12
C ASN A 124 -0.19 -1.65 -6.86
N ALA A 125 -0.18 -0.33 -6.66
CA ALA A 125 -1.40 0.44 -6.40
C ALA A 125 -2.18 0.84 -7.68
N ASP A 126 -1.60 0.66 -8.87
CA ASP A 126 -2.16 1.05 -10.17
C ASP A 126 -2.40 -0.13 -11.13
N ASP A 127 -2.35 -1.36 -10.64
CA ASP A 127 -2.64 -2.57 -11.43
C ASP A 127 -3.97 -3.19 -11.00
N PHE A 128 -4.70 -3.75 -11.98
CA PHE A 128 -5.86 -4.60 -11.74
C PHE A 128 -5.45 -6.06 -11.86
N TYR A 129 -5.49 -6.80 -10.75
CA TYR A 129 -5.06 -8.20 -10.68
C TYR A 129 -6.20 -9.20 -10.92
N GLY A 130 -7.43 -8.80 -10.60
CA GLY A 130 -8.62 -9.66 -10.63
C GLY A 130 -8.67 -10.65 -9.46
N ARG A 131 -9.90 -11.03 -9.09
CA ARG A 131 -10.20 -11.82 -7.90
C ARG A 131 -9.43 -13.14 -7.76
N GLU A 132 -9.20 -13.84 -8.87
CA GLU A 132 -8.50 -15.13 -8.87
C GLU A 132 -7.04 -15.02 -8.42
N ALA A 133 -6.41 -13.84 -8.56
CA ALA A 133 -5.04 -13.62 -8.11
C ALA A 133 -4.89 -13.59 -6.57
N PHE A 134 -6.01 -13.46 -5.85
CA PHE A 134 -6.05 -13.41 -4.38
C PHE A 134 -6.55 -14.71 -3.75
N ALA A 135 -6.97 -15.70 -4.56
CA ALA A 135 -7.60 -16.95 -4.10
C ALA A 135 -6.60 -18.02 -3.64
#